data_AF-A0AA89AML6-F1
#
_entry.id   AF-A0AA89AML6-F1
#
_cell.length_a   1.000
_cell.length_b   1.000
_cell.length_c   1.000
_cell.angle_alpha   90.00
_cell.angle_beta   90.00
_cell.angle_gamma   90.00
#
_symmetry.space_group_name_H-M   'P 1'
#
loop_
_entity.id
_entity.type
_entity.pdbx_description
1 polymer ?
#
loop_
_entity_poly.entity_id
_entity_poly.type
_entity_poly.pdbx_seq_one_letter_code
_entity_poly.pdbx_strand_id
1 'polypeptide(L)'
;MAGLKAYTLSIFSILSLTNSCVMASSRSQAPSWAFDTFPPSAIETSLFTHIYYAFLIPNNVTYKFDITNSTALMLVNFTLTLHSSNPPLKTLFSIGGANDGRELLSRMSSNSSS
;
A
#
# COMPACT_ATOMS: atom_id res chain seq x y z
N MET A 1 16.20 28.56 53.25
CA MET A 1 15.64 27.20 53.33
C MET A 1 14.51 27.08 52.34
N ALA A 2 14.61 26.08 51.45
CA ALA A 2 13.57 25.36 50.69
C ALA A 2 12.27 26.13 50.34
N GLY A 3 11.84 26.32 49.09
CA GLY A 3 12.00 25.52 47.88
C GLY A 3 10.69 24.78 47.57
N LEU A 4 10.02 25.11 46.47
CA LEU A 4 9.31 24.13 45.64
C LEU A 4 8.94 24.76 44.27
N LYS A 5 9.52 24.20 43.21
CA LYS A 5 9.27 24.50 41.80
C LYS A 5 8.33 23.41 41.29
N ALA A 6 7.18 23.73 40.72
CA ALA A 6 6.35 22.75 40.00
C ALA A 6 5.55 23.42 38.89
N TYR A 7 6.05 23.37 37.65
CA TYR A 7 5.81 22.34 36.63
C TYR A 7 4.63 22.75 35.73
N THR A 8 5.02 23.31 34.59
CA THR A 8 4.22 23.61 33.41
C THR A 8 3.29 22.45 33.05
N LEU A 9 1.97 22.71 33.08
CA LEU A 9 0.97 21.87 32.41
C LEU A 9 1.13 22.04 30.89
N SER A 10 2.17 21.42 30.33
CA SER A 10 2.27 21.18 28.90
C SER A 10 1.35 20.01 28.59
N ILE A 11 0.15 20.32 28.12
CA ILE A 11 -0.79 19.34 27.55
C ILE A 11 -0.12 18.81 26.27
N PHE A 12 0.64 17.73 26.40
CA PHE A 12 1.02 16.92 25.24
C PHE A 12 -0.24 16.19 24.78
N SER A 13 -1.02 16.83 23.91
CA SER A 13 -1.97 16.13 23.05
C SER A 13 -1.16 15.21 22.17
N ILE A 14 -0.94 13.98 22.62
CA ILE A 14 -0.38 12.91 21.79
C ILE A 14 -1.45 12.64 20.74
N LEU A 15 -1.34 13.30 19.58
CA LEU A 15 -2.09 12.97 18.39
C LEU A 15 -1.63 11.58 17.97
N SER A 16 -2.29 10.54 18.48
CA SER A 16 -2.07 9.17 18.04
C SER A 16 -2.61 9.07 16.62
N LEU A 17 -1.76 9.36 15.63
CA LEU A 17 -2.05 9.01 14.24
C LEU A 17 -2.05 7.49 14.17
N THR A 18 -3.22 6.89 14.33
CA THR A 18 -3.44 5.52 13.86
C THR A 18 -3.20 5.57 12.35
N ASN A 19 -2.00 5.18 11.91
CA ASN A 19 -1.70 4.94 10.51
C ASN A 19 -2.49 3.71 10.08
N SER A 20 -3.79 3.90 9.82
CA SER A 20 -4.61 2.88 9.19
C SER A 20 -4.03 2.67 7.79
N CYS A 21 -3.31 1.58 7.61
CA CYS A 21 -2.97 1.07 6.29
C CYS A 21 -4.06 0.07 5.93
N VAL A 22 -4.90 0.41 4.96
CA VAL A 22 -5.81 -0.57 4.38
C VAL A 22 -5.20 -1.11 3.11
N MET A 23 -5.15 -2.43 3.07
CA MET A 23 -4.88 -3.18 1.86
C MET A 23 -6.20 -3.30 1.11
N ALA A 24 -6.27 -2.79 -0.11
CA ALA A 24 -7.29 -3.25 -1.05
C ALA A 24 -6.91 -4.68 -1.46
N SER A 25 -7.11 -5.65 -0.57
CA SER A 25 -6.85 -7.06 -0.83
C SER A 25 -8.05 -7.65 -1.54
N SER A 26 -7.94 -7.72 -2.86
CA SER A 26 -8.60 -8.80 -3.56
C SER A 26 -7.83 -10.08 -3.22
N ARG A 27 -8.61 -11.08 -2.77
CA ARG A 27 -8.22 -12.48 -2.67
C ARG A 27 -7.34 -12.87 -3.87
N SER A 28 -6.30 -13.66 -3.63
CA SER A 28 -5.36 -14.23 -4.61
C SER A 28 -5.95 -14.22 -6.03
N GLN A 29 -5.43 -13.33 -6.87
CA GLN A 29 -6.03 -12.86 -8.13
C GLN A 29 -7.20 -11.88 -7.92
N ALA A 30 -6.91 -10.57 -7.81
CA ALA A 30 -7.87 -9.56 -8.27
C ALA A 30 -8.11 -9.85 -9.74
N PRO A 31 -9.29 -10.33 -10.14
CA PRO A 31 -9.58 -10.36 -11.54
C PRO A 31 -9.83 -8.90 -11.93
N SER A 32 -9.69 -8.55 -13.21
CA SER A 32 -9.91 -7.18 -13.70
C SER A 32 -11.23 -6.56 -13.21
N TRP A 33 -12.24 -7.38 -12.89
CA TRP A 33 -13.54 -6.94 -12.36
C TRP A 33 -13.50 -6.35 -10.93
N ALA A 34 -12.46 -6.56 -10.13
CA ALA A 34 -12.40 -5.94 -8.80
C ALA A 34 -12.40 -4.41 -8.90
N PHE A 35 -11.74 -3.86 -9.92
CA PHE A 35 -11.79 -2.43 -10.26
C PHE A 35 -13.14 -2.01 -10.84
N ASP A 36 -13.85 -2.92 -11.51
CA ASP A 36 -15.20 -2.65 -12.02
C ASP A 36 -16.24 -2.59 -10.89
N THR A 37 -16.10 -3.43 -9.85
CA THR A 37 -17.04 -3.47 -8.71
C THR A 37 -16.68 -2.55 -7.55
N PHE A 38 -15.39 -2.26 -7.37
CA PHE A 38 -14.88 -1.40 -6.30
C PHE A 38 -13.68 -0.58 -6.81
N PRO A 39 -13.93 0.47 -7.61
CA PRO A 39 -12.86 1.29 -8.16
C PRO A 39 -12.16 2.11 -7.06
N PRO A 40 -10.97 2.64 -7.32
CA PRO A 40 -10.22 3.47 -6.36
C PRO A 40 -10.99 4.70 -5.89
N SER A 41 -11.89 5.22 -6.72
CA SER A 41 -12.77 6.35 -6.39
C SER A 41 -13.85 6.00 -5.37
N ALA A 42 -14.14 4.72 -5.14
CA ALA A 42 -15.09 4.26 -4.13
C ALA A 42 -14.45 4.08 -2.74
N ILE A 43 -13.15 4.32 -2.60
CA ILE A 43 -12.45 4.21 -1.32
C ILE A 43 -12.71 5.47 -0.48
N GLU A 44 -13.15 5.29 0.76
CA GLU A 44 -13.26 6.36 1.77
C GLU A 44 -11.87 6.84 2.19
N THR A 45 -11.31 7.81 1.44
CA THR A 45 -9.91 8.23 1.58
C THR A 45 -9.60 8.94 2.90
N SER A 46 -10.61 9.49 3.59
CA SER A 46 -10.44 10.18 4.88
C SER A 46 -9.89 9.28 5.99
N LEU A 47 -9.99 7.96 5.81
CA LEU A 47 -9.56 6.95 6.78
C LEU A 47 -8.09 6.56 6.61
N PHE A 48 -7.41 6.99 5.54
CA PHE A 48 -6.09 6.46 5.17
C PHE A 48 -5.10 7.56 4.81
N THR A 49 -3.82 7.27 5.06
CA THR A 49 -2.69 8.09 4.58
C THR A 49 -1.94 7.41 3.43
N HIS A 50 -1.96 6.07 3.40
CA HIS A 50 -1.32 5.24 2.40
C HIS A 50 -2.24 4.10 1.97
N ILE A 51 -2.33 3.85 0.67
CA ILE A 51 -3.09 2.73 0.10
C ILE A 51 -2.18 1.93 -0.83
N TYR A 52 -2.30 0.61 -0.76
CA TYR A 52 -1.49 -0.33 -1.52
C TYR A 52 -2.32 -0.99 -2.62
N TYR A 53 -1.81 -0.97 -3.85
CA TYR A 53 -2.26 -1.89 -4.89
C TYR A 53 -1.75 -3.30 -4.56
N ALA A 54 -2.65 -4.28 -4.47
CA ALA A 54 -2.32 -5.66 -4.16
C ALA A 54 -2.87 -6.57 -5.29
N PHE A 55 -2.05 -7.28 -6.06
CA PHE A 55 -0.58 -7.44 -5.99
C PHE A 55 0.04 -7.40 -7.38
N LEU A 56 1.32 -7.02 -7.47
CA LEU A 56 2.16 -7.32 -8.63
C LEU A 56 2.98 -8.57 -8.37
N ILE A 57 3.12 -9.43 -9.37
CA ILE A 57 3.89 -10.67 -9.28
C ILE A 57 4.92 -10.67 -10.42
N PRO A 58 6.22 -10.82 -10.12
CA PRO A 58 7.23 -10.87 -11.17
C PRO A 58 7.19 -12.21 -11.91
N ASN A 59 7.77 -12.23 -13.09
CA ASN A 59 7.99 -13.44 -13.88
C ASN A 59 8.78 -14.47 -13.07
N ASN A 60 8.38 -15.74 -13.15
CA ASN A 60 8.98 -16.78 -12.33
C ASN A 60 10.38 -17.23 -12.76
N VAL A 61 10.86 -16.81 -13.94
CA VAL A 61 12.20 -17.11 -14.47
C VAL A 61 13.09 -15.87 -14.42
N THR A 62 12.61 -14.75 -14.94
CA THR A 62 13.42 -13.54 -15.11
C THR A 62 13.41 -12.62 -13.90
N TYR A 63 12.48 -12.82 -12.96
CA TYR A 63 12.25 -11.97 -11.79
C TYR A 63 11.94 -10.50 -12.11
N LYS A 64 11.56 -10.21 -13.36
CA LYS A 64 11.10 -8.89 -13.82
C LYS A 64 9.57 -8.82 -13.84
N PHE A 65 9.01 -7.62 -13.76
CA PHE A 65 7.57 -7.43 -13.91
C PHE A 65 7.18 -7.37 -15.39
N ASP A 66 6.35 -8.31 -15.82
CA ASP A 66 5.74 -8.31 -17.16
C ASP A 66 4.42 -7.53 -17.10
N ILE A 67 4.49 -6.20 -17.23
CA ILE A 67 3.33 -5.32 -17.11
C ILE A 67 2.69 -5.10 -18.48
N THR A 68 1.44 -5.53 -18.65
CA THR A 68 0.65 -5.26 -19.85
C THR A 68 0.20 -3.79 -19.90
N ASN A 69 -0.13 -3.27 -21.09
CA ASN A 69 -0.61 -1.90 -21.24
C ASN A 69 -1.90 -1.63 -20.42
N SER A 70 -2.82 -2.59 -20.37
CA SER A 70 -4.05 -2.45 -19.57
C SER A 70 -3.74 -2.40 -18.06
N THR A 71 -2.81 -3.21 -17.57
CA THR A 71 -2.34 -3.16 -16.18
C THR A 71 -1.65 -1.82 -15.88
N ALA A 72 -0.80 -1.32 -16.78
CA ALA A 72 -0.14 -0.03 -16.61
C ALA A 72 -1.17 1.12 -16.49
N LEU A 73 -2.18 1.15 -17.37
CA LEU A 73 -3.26 2.13 -17.31
C LEU A 73 -4.04 2.03 -15.99
N MET A 74 -4.34 0.82 -15.51
CA MET A 74 -4.98 0.63 -14.20
C MET A 74 -4.13 1.18 -13.05
N LEU A 75 -2.82 0.94 -13.03
CA LEU A 75 -1.92 1.44 -11.98
C LEU A 75 -1.80 2.98 -11.99
N VAL A 76 -1.74 3.57 -13.19
CA VAL A 76 -1.75 5.03 -13.36
C VAL A 76 -3.05 5.61 -12.83
N ASN A 77 -4.20 5.07 -13.26
CA ASN A 77 -5.51 5.52 -12.80
C ASN A 77 -5.66 5.38 -11.28
N PHE A 78 -5.26 4.24 -10.72
CA PHE A 78 -5.24 4.01 -9.26
C PHE A 78 -4.47 5.11 -8.52
N THR A 79 -3.27 5.44 -9.00
CA THR A 79 -2.42 6.46 -8.37
C THR A 79 -3.03 7.85 -8.53
N LEU A 80 -3.45 8.23 -9.73
CA LEU A 80 -4.01 9.56 -9.99
C LEU A 80 -5.30 9.79 -9.21
N THR A 81 -6.22 8.82 -9.18
CA THR A 81 -7.47 8.92 -8.44
C THR A 81 -7.21 9.13 -6.95
N LEU A 82 -6.34 8.33 -6.33
CA LEU A 82 -6.08 8.43 -4.90
C LEU A 82 -5.24 9.66 -4.54
N HIS A 83 -4.31 10.09 -5.40
CA HIS A 83 -3.53 11.31 -5.17
C HIS A 83 -4.43 12.57 -5.26
N SER A 84 -5.52 12.52 -6.03
CA SER A 84 -6.44 13.65 -6.18
C SER A 84 -7.28 13.97 -4.93
N SER A 85 -7.21 13.13 -3.90
CA SER A 85 -7.87 13.36 -2.61
C SER A 85 -7.27 14.58 -1.87
N ASN A 86 -7.99 15.06 -0.86
CA ASN A 86 -7.51 16.10 0.04
C ASN A 86 -7.61 15.66 1.52
N PRO A 87 -6.48 15.44 2.22
CA PRO A 87 -5.11 15.57 1.74
C PRO A 87 -4.75 14.50 0.68
N PRO A 88 -3.71 14.74 -0.16
CA PRO A 88 -3.27 13.74 -1.14
C PRO A 88 -2.79 12.45 -0.49
N LEU A 89 -3.34 11.31 -0.89
CA LEU A 89 -2.90 10.01 -0.41
C LEU A 89 -1.63 9.55 -1.11
N LYS A 90 -0.80 8.79 -0.40
CA LYS A 90 0.38 8.12 -0.95
C LYS A 90 0.02 6.70 -1.40
N THR A 91 0.46 6.32 -2.59
CA THR A 91 0.22 4.98 -3.11
C THR A 91 1.50 4.16 -3.17
N LEU A 92 1.37 2.87 -2.88
CA LEU A 92 2.42 1.86 -3.07
C LEU A 92 1.81 0.66 -3.78
N PHE A 93 2.64 -0.28 -4.23
CA PHE A 93 2.18 -1.61 -4.63
C PHE A 93 2.85 -2.68 -3.78
N SER A 94 2.12 -3.75 -3.52
CA SER A 94 2.62 -4.93 -2.83
C SER A 94 3.04 -5.99 -3.84
N ILE A 95 4.17 -6.65 -3.59
CA ILE A 95 4.71 -7.72 -4.44
C ILE A 95 4.37 -9.08 -3.84
N GLY A 96 3.85 -10.00 -4.66
CA GLY A 96 3.57 -11.38 -4.27
C GLY A 96 2.07 -11.60 -3.98
N GLY A 97 1.75 -12.00 -2.74
CA GLY A 97 0.42 -12.47 -2.35
C GLY A 97 0.47 -13.89 -1.77
N ALA A 98 -0.55 -14.24 -0.98
CA ALA A 98 -0.54 -15.45 -0.15
C ALA A 98 -0.33 -16.76 -0.94
N ASN A 99 -0.90 -16.84 -2.14
CA ASN A 99 -0.88 -18.06 -2.96
C ASN A 99 0.28 -18.10 -3.97
N ASP A 100 0.63 -16.97 -4.57
CA ASP A 100 1.47 -16.94 -5.77
C ASP A 100 2.87 -16.34 -5.53
N GLY A 101 3.14 -15.83 -4.32
CA GLY A 101 4.40 -15.14 -4.01
C GLY A 101 5.47 -15.99 -3.30
N ARG A 102 5.10 -17.00 -2.51
CA ARG A 102 6.04 -17.65 -1.55
C ARG A 102 7.22 -18.34 -2.22
N GLU A 103 6.98 -19.31 -3.09
CA GLU A 103 8.04 -20.09 -3.72
C GLU A 103 8.89 -19.24 -4.67
N LEU A 104 8.23 -18.35 -5.41
CA LEU A 104 8.89 -17.40 -6.30
C LEU A 104 9.84 -16.47 -5.55
N LEU A 105 9.36 -15.80 -4.50
CA LEU A 105 10.19 -14.88 -3.72
C LEU A 105 11.31 -15.62 -2.98
N SER A 106 11.06 -16.84 -2.50
CA SER A 106 12.12 -17.69 -1.93
C SER A 106 13.23 -17.96 -2.93
N ARG A 107 12.88 -18.43 -4.14
CA ARG A 107 13.85 -18.70 -5.22
C ARG A 107 14.58 -17.44 -5.71
N MET A 108 13.89 -16.30 -5.73
CA MET A 108 14.48 -15.02 -6.07
C MET A 108 15.54 -14.63 -5.04
N SER A 109 15.22 -14.76 -3.75
CA SER A 109 16.15 -14.41 -2.67
C SER A 109 17.36 -15.34 -2.57
N SER A 110 17.23 -16.61 -2.98
CA SER A 110 18.32 -17.58 -2.96
C SER A 110 19.27 -17.46 -4.16
N ASN A 111 18.89 -16.70 -5.20
CA ASN A 111 19.69 -16.57 -6.41
C ASN A 111 20.55 -15.29 -6.34
N SER A 112 21.70 -15.39 -5.69
CA SER A 112 22.65 -14.28 -5.60
C SER A 112 23.37 -14.09 -6.95
N SER A 113 23.24 -12.91 -7.53
CA SER A 113 24.20 -12.43 -8.52
C SER A 113 25.25 -11.63 -7.75
N SER A 114 26.45 -12.21 -7.54
CA SER A 114 27.60 -11.48 -6.98
C SER A 114 28.27 -10.63 -8.05
#